data_AF-A0A2J6SSS0-F1
#
_entry.id   AF-A0A2J6SSS0-F1
#
_cell.length_a   1.000
_cell.length_b   1.000
_cell.length_c   1.000
_cell.angle_alpha   90.00
_cell.angle_beta   90.00
_cell.angle_gamma   90.00
#
_symmetry.space_group_name_H-M   'P 1'
#
loop_
_entity.id
_entity.type
_entity.pdbx_description
1 polymer ?
#
loop_
_entity_poly.entity_id
_entity_poly.type
_entity_poly.pdbx_seq_one_letter_code
_entity_poly.pdbx_strand_id
1 'polypeptide(L)'
;MAEEAPSTSNGILYIKDSRTSLEYEIPIRRNSVEATEFKKIKCPAEDSRRADKVANGLRIYDPRLLNTAVSENHITWADGERGFLLFHGHTLEELSGTDFEDILHLMIWEELPTASQREVLRYSLAAAMTKIPPSVPKVIKSFPTSAPPMPIVIAGLSAWLASEPDSIPSLAAKNIFHGNLEKVDEAIIRTIAAYGVVLGLTISYRKGCEFTPPSPDRTFYENIFTMSGNIESSTAQPNPTKLCCFRRWGPVIVDHGMTNSTFALRVASSSLTDPISSLIGALTACSGLLHFGAQEAAYRTIAKVGIPENVPTLIEKVKRKEVRLYGYGHASYKTIDPRVAPVLELLKELGTDSIPFYDVAEAIHTATEHDEYFVKRELFPNVDHYSQLFYPTLGFGCEYSPVLSFLQRLPGFLAHWKDMMSGSIRLIRPTDIYIGPTEPTSYVRPLFR
;
A
#
# COMPACT_ATOMS: atom_id res chain seq x y z
N MET A 1 -3.35 -18.36 31.04
CA MET A 1 -2.34 -17.29 31.03
C MET A 1 -1.05 -17.89 31.52
N ALA A 2 -0.15 -18.28 30.62
CA ALA A 2 1.20 -18.67 31.02
C ALA A 2 1.93 -17.38 31.43
N GLU A 3 2.65 -17.41 32.56
CA GLU A 3 3.58 -16.34 32.93
C GLU A 3 4.58 -16.15 31.80
N GLU A 4 4.51 -15.00 31.11
CA GLU A 4 5.55 -14.58 30.17
C GLU A 4 6.87 -14.48 30.93
N ALA A 5 7.90 -15.19 30.45
CA ALA A 5 9.27 -15.02 30.91
C ALA A 5 9.65 -13.52 30.89
N PRO A 6 10.53 -13.04 31.79
CA PRO A 6 10.91 -11.63 31.84
C PRO A 6 11.47 -11.18 30.48
N SER A 7 10.63 -10.44 29.74
CA SER A 7 10.95 -9.96 28.42
C SER A 7 11.88 -8.75 28.52
N THR A 8 13.04 -8.81 27.84
CA THR A 8 13.96 -7.67 27.68
C THR A 8 13.35 -6.53 26.84
N SER A 9 12.12 -6.68 26.34
CA SER A 9 11.40 -5.63 25.59
C SER A 9 10.74 -4.57 26.47
N ASN A 10 10.69 -4.77 27.79
CA ASN A 10 10.12 -3.81 28.74
C ASN A 10 11.19 -3.31 29.71
N GLY A 11 11.06 -2.07 30.18
CA GLY A 11 12.04 -1.46 31.07
C GLY A 11 11.75 0.00 31.38
N ILE A 12 12.75 0.71 31.89
CA ILE A 12 12.70 2.15 32.15
C ILE A 12 13.86 2.83 31.41
N LEU A 13 13.54 3.87 30.65
CA LEU A 13 14.51 4.79 30.06
C LEU A 13 14.75 5.94 31.05
N TYR A 14 15.98 6.03 31.56
CA TYR A 14 16.43 7.13 32.42
C TYR A 14 16.99 8.27 31.58
N ILE A 15 16.46 9.48 31.75
CA ILE A 15 16.85 10.68 31.00
C ILE A 15 17.30 11.76 31.97
N LYS A 16 18.47 12.35 31.70
CA LYS A 16 18.96 13.53 32.41
C LYS A 16 18.97 14.73 31.46
N ASP A 17 18.19 15.76 31.76
CA ASP A 17 18.12 16.97 30.94
C ASP A 17 19.21 17.96 31.37
N SER A 18 20.21 18.17 30.52
CA SER A 18 21.33 19.08 30.79
C SER A 18 20.92 20.56 30.93
N ARG A 19 19.75 20.94 30.41
CA ARG A 19 19.24 22.32 30.48
C ARG A 19 18.68 22.67 31.86
N THR A 20 18.20 21.68 32.60
CA THR A 20 17.52 21.85 33.91
C THR A 20 18.14 21.03 35.03
N SER A 21 19.05 20.11 34.70
CA SER A 21 19.61 19.08 35.61
C SER A 21 18.57 18.13 36.21
N LEU A 22 17.35 18.11 35.70
CA LEU A 22 16.29 17.20 36.15
C LEU A 22 16.44 15.83 35.53
N GLU A 23 16.01 14.82 36.26
CA GLU A 23 15.99 13.42 35.84
C GLU A 23 14.54 12.95 35.64
N TYR A 24 14.33 12.10 34.64
CA TYR A 24 13.04 11.59 34.23
C TYR A 24 13.13 10.10 33.95
N GLU A 25 12.04 9.40 34.25
CA GLU A 25 11.87 7.98 33.96
C GLU A 25 10.74 7.83 32.95
N ILE A 26 11.02 7.17 31.82
CA ILE A 26 10.04 6.90 30.78
C ILE A 26 9.88 5.38 30.64
N PRO A 27 8.67 4.82 30.77
CA PRO A 27 8.45 3.39 30.55
C PRO A 27 8.79 2.97 29.12
N ILE A 28 9.58 1.92 29.00
CA ILE A 28 9.79 1.18 27.76
C ILE A 28 8.78 0.03 27.74
N ARG A 29 7.99 -0.05 26.68
CA ARG A 29 7.04 -1.14 26.43
C ARG A 29 7.22 -1.66 25.02
N ARG A 30 7.37 -2.97 24.85
CA ARG A 30 7.56 -3.61 23.53
C ARG A 30 8.67 -2.92 22.70
N ASN A 31 9.80 -2.63 23.35
CA ASN A 31 10.95 -1.92 22.76
C ASN A 31 10.59 -0.53 22.16
N SER A 32 9.61 0.15 22.75
CA SER A 32 9.16 1.47 22.33
C SER A 32 8.85 2.36 23.54
N VAL A 33 8.85 3.67 23.32
CA VAL A 33 8.46 4.67 24.33
C VAL A 33 7.34 5.53 23.76
N GLU A 34 6.38 5.93 24.61
CA GLU A 34 5.34 6.87 24.20
C GLU A 34 5.95 8.27 24.00
N ALA A 35 5.87 8.81 22.78
CA ALA A 35 6.41 10.13 22.48
C ALA A 35 5.77 11.25 23.33
N THR A 36 4.56 11.04 23.85
CA THR A 36 3.87 11.97 24.77
C THR A 36 4.56 12.11 26.12
N GLU A 37 5.35 11.14 26.56
CA GLU A 37 6.09 11.19 27.82
C GLU A 37 7.16 12.30 27.81
N PHE A 38 7.73 12.59 26.64
CA PHE A 38 8.70 13.68 26.46
C PHE A 38 8.09 15.07 26.69
N LYS A 39 6.75 15.21 26.66
CA LYS A 39 6.09 16.48 27.02
C LYS A 39 6.27 16.87 28.50
N LYS A 40 6.63 15.92 29.36
CA LYS A 40 6.94 16.17 30.78
C LYS A 40 8.27 16.89 30.96
N ILE A 41 9.18 16.76 29.99
CA ILE A 41 10.52 17.35 29.99
C ILE A 41 10.43 18.79 29.48
N LYS A 42 10.45 19.77 30.38
CA LYS A 42 10.22 21.20 30.09
C LYS A 42 11.41 22.04 30.52
N CYS A 43 11.58 23.20 29.88
CA CYS A 43 12.53 24.22 30.31
C CYS A 43 11.85 25.58 30.49
N PRO A 44 12.43 26.47 31.33
CA PRO A 44 12.04 27.87 31.40
C PRO A 44 12.13 28.53 30.02
N ALA A 45 11.21 29.46 29.74
CA ALA A 45 11.05 30.03 28.41
C ALA A 45 11.77 31.37 28.22
N GLU A 46 12.26 31.99 29.30
CA GLU A 46 12.75 33.38 29.34
C GLU A 46 13.84 33.65 28.30
N ASP A 47 14.80 32.72 28.15
CA ASP A 47 15.95 32.85 27.24
C ASP A 47 15.81 31.98 25.97
N SER A 48 14.61 31.47 25.69
CA SER A 48 14.36 30.58 24.56
C SER A 48 13.64 31.30 23.41
N ARG A 49 13.91 30.85 22.19
CA ARG A 49 13.14 31.29 21.03
C ARG A 49 11.71 30.76 21.14
N ARG A 50 10.71 31.64 21.10
CA ARG A 50 9.27 31.28 21.28
C ARG A 50 8.79 30.13 20.40
N ALA A 51 9.30 30.06 19.16
CA ALA A 51 8.98 29.00 18.20
C ALA A 51 9.39 27.59 18.66
N ASP A 52 10.35 27.50 19.58
CA ASP A 52 10.89 26.23 20.07
C ASP A 52 9.98 25.59 21.11
N LYS A 53 9.04 26.36 21.68
CA LYS A 53 7.97 25.89 22.58
C LYS A 53 8.48 25.10 23.79
N VAL A 54 9.62 25.47 24.37
CA VAL A 54 10.30 24.72 25.44
C VAL A 54 9.45 24.50 26.70
N ALA A 55 8.52 25.41 27.00
CA ALA A 55 7.56 25.26 28.11
C ALA A 55 6.45 24.24 27.85
N ASN A 56 6.20 23.87 26.57
CA ASN A 56 5.19 22.88 26.18
C ASN A 56 5.72 21.44 26.21
N GLY A 57 7.00 21.28 26.51
CA GLY A 57 7.68 19.99 26.62
C GLY A 57 8.52 19.64 25.40
N LEU A 58 9.46 18.71 25.60
CA LEU A 58 10.37 18.24 24.56
C LEU A 58 9.61 17.51 23.45
N ARG A 59 10.01 17.78 22.21
CA ARG A 59 9.42 17.20 21.00
C ARG A 59 10.39 16.22 20.37
N ILE A 60 9.89 15.10 19.88
CA ILE A 60 10.66 14.17 19.04
C ILE A 60 10.69 14.71 17.61
N TYR A 61 11.89 14.81 17.04
CA TYR A 61 12.11 15.19 15.65
C TYR A 61 12.57 13.96 14.87
N ASP A 62 11.64 13.30 14.21
CA ASP A 62 11.90 12.13 13.35
C ASP A 62 11.36 12.39 11.93
N PRO A 63 12.06 13.20 11.13
CA PRO A 63 11.65 13.45 9.76
C PRO A 63 11.62 12.13 8.98
N ARG A 64 10.51 11.88 8.26
CA ARG A 64 10.22 10.63 7.51
C ARG A 64 9.85 9.43 8.38
N LEU A 65 9.74 9.58 9.70
CA LEU A 65 9.30 8.52 10.61
C LEU A 65 10.21 7.27 10.55
N LEU A 66 11.53 7.48 10.43
CA LEU A 66 12.49 6.38 10.23
C LEU A 66 12.63 5.48 11.46
N ASN A 67 12.30 6.00 12.64
CA ASN A 67 12.35 5.27 13.90
C ASN A 67 11.10 5.54 14.75
N THR A 68 9.93 5.66 14.11
CA THR A 68 8.66 5.91 14.78
C THR A 68 7.65 4.82 14.44
N ALA A 69 7.26 4.03 15.45
CA ALA A 69 6.08 3.17 15.36
C ALA A 69 4.81 4.01 15.52
N VAL A 70 4.00 4.11 14.47
CA VAL A 70 2.80 4.98 14.43
C VAL A 70 1.50 4.27 14.83
N SER A 71 1.51 2.95 14.89
CA SER A 71 0.38 2.16 15.38
C SER A 71 0.85 0.80 15.87
N GLU A 72 0.07 0.20 16.76
CA GLU A 72 0.07 -1.25 16.95
C GLU A 72 -0.59 -1.90 15.71
N ASN A 73 -0.23 -3.14 15.43
CA ASN A 73 -0.73 -3.87 14.27
C ASN A 73 -0.66 -5.37 14.55
N HIS A 74 -1.75 -6.07 14.23
CA HIS A 74 -1.86 -7.53 14.30
C HIS A 74 -2.13 -8.16 12.92
N ILE A 75 -2.19 -7.36 11.85
CA ILE A 75 -2.58 -7.80 10.50
C ILE A 75 -1.43 -8.49 9.77
N THR A 76 -0.26 -7.85 9.75
CA THR A 76 0.89 -8.35 8.98
C THR A 76 2.18 -8.23 9.77
N TRP A 77 3.01 -9.26 9.74
CA TRP A 77 4.33 -9.26 10.36
C TRP A 77 5.38 -9.71 9.35
N ALA A 78 6.43 -8.91 9.20
CA ALA A 78 7.56 -9.21 8.32
C ALA A 78 8.82 -9.39 9.15
N ASP A 79 9.49 -10.52 8.97
CA ASP A 79 10.81 -10.81 9.54
C ASP A 79 11.82 -10.75 8.40
N GLY A 80 12.53 -9.62 8.31
CA GLY A 80 13.45 -9.39 7.21
C GLY A 80 14.75 -10.18 7.27
N GLU A 81 15.13 -10.67 8.46
CA GLU A 81 16.33 -11.48 8.63
C GLU A 81 16.07 -12.93 8.20
N ARG A 82 14.92 -13.47 8.61
CA ARG A 82 14.53 -14.84 8.28
C ARG A 82 13.75 -14.97 6.97
N GLY A 83 13.39 -13.84 6.34
CA GLY A 83 12.63 -13.82 5.09
C GLY A 83 11.19 -14.29 5.24
N PHE A 84 10.54 -14.03 6.38
CA PHE A 84 9.14 -14.39 6.58
C PHE A 84 8.19 -13.20 6.39
N LEU A 85 7.01 -13.50 5.88
CA LEU A 85 5.87 -12.59 5.83
C LEU A 85 4.63 -13.36 6.29
N LEU A 86 4.01 -12.90 7.36
CA LEU A 86 2.82 -13.49 7.95
C LEU A 86 1.63 -12.56 7.81
N PHE A 87 0.46 -13.13 7.52
CA PHE A 87 -0.84 -12.45 7.49
C PHE A 87 -1.75 -13.11 8.52
N HIS A 88 -2.05 -12.41 9.62
CA HIS A 88 -2.74 -12.99 10.79
C HIS A 88 -2.15 -14.35 11.23
N GLY A 89 -0.82 -14.47 11.13
CA GLY A 89 -0.08 -15.69 11.47
C GLY A 89 0.11 -16.70 10.34
N HIS A 90 -0.59 -16.55 9.20
CA HIS A 90 -0.45 -17.45 8.05
C HIS A 90 0.72 -17.04 7.14
N THR A 91 1.48 -18.04 6.70
CA THR A 91 2.61 -17.91 5.78
C THR A 91 2.16 -17.72 4.33
N LEU A 92 3.05 -17.23 3.47
CA LEU A 92 2.79 -17.12 2.03
C LEU A 92 2.51 -18.48 1.39
N GLU A 93 3.20 -19.52 1.86
CA GLU A 93 3.07 -20.89 1.38
C GLU A 93 1.69 -21.46 1.68
N GLU A 94 1.16 -21.24 2.88
CA GLU A 94 -0.20 -21.66 3.27
C GLU A 94 -1.30 -20.96 2.46
N LEU A 95 -1.04 -19.71 2.06
CA LEU A 95 -1.96 -18.90 1.26
C LEU A 95 -1.77 -19.11 -0.25
N SER A 96 -0.77 -19.88 -0.66
CA SER A 96 -0.50 -20.15 -2.07
C SER A 96 -1.64 -20.99 -2.66
N GLY A 97 -2.42 -20.37 -3.56
CA GLY A 97 -3.51 -21.04 -4.28
C GLY A 97 -4.91 -20.81 -3.70
N THR A 98 -5.05 -19.97 -2.68
CA THR A 98 -6.37 -19.50 -2.22
C THR A 98 -6.97 -18.46 -3.17
N ASP A 99 -8.30 -18.35 -3.23
CA ASP A 99 -8.98 -17.33 -4.04
C ASP A 99 -8.91 -15.93 -3.37
N PHE A 100 -9.29 -14.89 -4.12
CA PHE A 100 -9.37 -13.53 -3.57
C PHE A 100 -10.28 -13.47 -2.35
N GLU A 101 -11.40 -14.18 -2.39
CA GLU A 101 -12.40 -14.24 -1.33
C GLU A 101 -11.82 -14.86 -0.05
N ASP A 102 -10.96 -15.86 -0.15
CA ASP A 102 -10.28 -16.47 1.00
C ASP A 102 -9.32 -15.47 1.67
N ILE A 103 -8.51 -14.78 0.86
CA ILE A 103 -7.57 -13.75 1.34
C ILE A 103 -8.32 -12.55 1.91
N LEU A 104 -9.36 -12.09 1.23
CA LEU A 104 -10.20 -11.02 1.73
C LEU A 104 -10.80 -11.40 3.08
N HIS A 105 -11.29 -12.63 3.21
CA HIS A 105 -11.91 -13.06 4.44
C HIS A 105 -10.92 -13.13 5.60
N LEU A 106 -9.74 -13.70 5.34
CA LEU A 106 -8.63 -13.71 6.30
C LEU A 106 -8.25 -12.30 6.75
N MET A 107 -8.05 -11.37 5.82
CA MET A 107 -7.58 -10.03 6.16
C MET A 107 -8.61 -9.22 6.96
N ILE A 108 -9.90 -9.38 6.66
CA ILE A 108 -10.99 -8.57 7.25
C ILE A 108 -11.61 -9.19 8.51
N TRP A 109 -11.66 -10.52 8.60
CA TRP A 109 -12.28 -11.25 9.71
C TRP A 109 -11.31 -12.20 10.43
N GLU A 110 -10.01 -12.08 10.16
CA GLU A 110 -8.90 -12.70 10.90
C GLU A 110 -8.85 -14.24 10.85
N GLU A 111 -9.70 -14.86 10.01
CA GLU A 111 -9.78 -16.32 9.82
C GLU A 111 -10.01 -16.66 8.34
N LEU A 112 -9.55 -17.83 7.90
CA LEU A 112 -9.90 -18.35 6.57
C LEU A 112 -11.40 -18.74 6.53
N PRO A 113 -12.12 -18.52 5.41
CA PRO A 113 -13.54 -18.77 5.36
C PRO A 113 -13.84 -20.27 5.25
N THR A 114 -14.98 -20.68 5.81
CA THR A 114 -15.65 -21.92 5.41
C THR A 114 -16.13 -21.81 3.95
N ALA A 115 -16.42 -22.95 3.30
CA ALA A 115 -16.95 -22.95 1.93
C ALA A 115 -18.21 -22.09 1.78
N SER A 116 -19.14 -22.14 2.74
CA SER A 116 -20.35 -21.32 2.73
C SER A 116 -20.06 -19.82 2.86
N GLN A 117 -19.13 -19.43 3.74
CA GLN A 117 -18.71 -18.03 3.89
C GLN A 117 -18.07 -17.51 2.60
N ARG A 118 -17.24 -18.32 1.94
CA ARG A 118 -16.63 -17.96 0.65
C ARG A 118 -17.69 -17.70 -0.43
N GLU A 119 -18.67 -18.58 -0.56
CA GLU A 119 -19.74 -18.40 -1.55
C GLU A 119 -20.62 -17.16 -1.25
N VAL A 120 -20.93 -16.91 0.02
CA VAL A 120 -21.63 -15.68 0.45
C VAL A 120 -20.81 -14.44 0.09
N LEU A 121 -19.50 -14.46 0.33
CA LEU A 121 -18.60 -13.35 0.02
C LEU A 121 -18.52 -13.10 -1.49
N ARG A 122 -18.35 -14.16 -2.29
CA ARG A 122 -18.37 -14.09 -3.76
C ARG A 122 -19.65 -13.46 -4.27
N TYR A 123 -20.80 -13.95 -3.81
CA TYR A 123 -22.10 -13.42 -4.20
C TYR A 123 -22.26 -11.95 -3.80
N SER A 124 -21.87 -11.59 -2.57
CA SER A 124 -21.99 -10.23 -2.05
C SER A 124 -21.13 -9.24 -2.84
N LEU A 125 -19.89 -9.62 -3.18
CA LEU A 125 -19.01 -8.83 -4.02
C LEU A 125 -19.60 -8.65 -5.43
N ALA A 126 -20.00 -9.73 -6.09
CA ALA A 126 -20.58 -9.67 -7.42
C ALA A 126 -21.86 -8.83 -7.45
N ALA A 127 -22.75 -9.01 -6.47
CA ALA A 127 -23.97 -8.21 -6.33
C ALA A 127 -23.66 -6.72 -6.15
N ALA A 128 -22.66 -6.37 -5.34
CA ALA A 128 -22.22 -4.99 -5.18
C ALA A 128 -21.62 -4.42 -6.48
N MET A 129 -20.88 -5.22 -7.27
CA MET A 129 -20.30 -4.78 -8.54
C MET A 129 -21.36 -4.46 -9.60
N THR A 130 -22.57 -5.02 -9.52
CA THR A 130 -23.66 -4.69 -10.45
C THR A 130 -24.24 -3.28 -10.24
N LYS A 131 -24.01 -2.67 -9.06
CA LYS A 131 -24.59 -1.38 -8.66
C LYS A 131 -23.78 -0.19 -9.18
N ILE A 132 -23.47 -0.19 -10.48
CA ILE A 132 -22.60 0.83 -11.10
C ILE A 132 -23.35 2.16 -11.21
N PRO A 133 -22.91 3.25 -10.54
CA PRO A 133 -23.55 4.55 -10.69
C PRO A 133 -23.41 5.08 -12.13
N PRO A 134 -24.46 5.67 -12.75
CA PRO A 134 -24.41 6.13 -14.14
C PRO A 134 -23.36 7.22 -14.42
N SER A 135 -22.89 7.92 -13.39
CA SER A 135 -21.83 8.94 -13.44
C SER A 135 -20.46 8.33 -13.71
N VAL A 136 -20.16 7.15 -13.16
CA VAL A 136 -18.84 6.50 -13.21
C VAL A 136 -18.36 6.25 -14.64
N PRO A 137 -19.10 5.54 -15.52
CA PRO A 137 -18.66 5.33 -16.89
C PRO A 137 -18.60 6.64 -17.70
N LYS A 138 -19.42 7.66 -17.37
CA LYS A 138 -19.38 8.97 -18.03
C LYS A 138 -18.09 9.71 -17.70
N VAL A 139 -17.68 9.71 -16.43
CA VAL A 139 -16.42 10.33 -15.98
C VAL A 139 -15.22 9.62 -16.60
N ILE A 140 -15.19 8.28 -16.57
CA ILE A 140 -14.10 7.49 -17.19
C ILE A 140 -13.97 7.82 -18.69
N LYS A 141 -15.09 7.86 -19.42
CA LYS A 141 -15.13 8.15 -20.86
C LYS A 141 -14.85 9.61 -21.22
N SER A 142 -14.75 10.51 -20.22
CA SER A 142 -14.40 11.92 -20.45
C SER A 142 -12.89 12.14 -20.62
N PHE A 143 -12.07 11.19 -20.18
CA PHE A 143 -10.62 11.21 -20.37
C PHE A 143 -10.25 10.65 -21.75
N PRO A 144 -9.13 11.07 -22.37
CA PRO A 144 -8.65 10.43 -23.58
C PRO A 144 -8.23 8.98 -23.30
N THR A 145 -8.41 8.08 -24.26
CA THR A 145 -8.03 6.66 -24.13
C THR A 145 -6.53 6.43 -23.89
N SER A 146 -5.68 7.45 -24.15
CA SER A 146 -4.26 7.43 -23.85
C SER A 146 -3.90 7.90 -22.43
N ALA A 147 -4.83 8.49 -21.67
CA ALA A 147 -4.55 9.03 -20.33
C ALA A 147 -4.16 7.94 -19.31
N PRO A 148 -3.10 8.12 -18.50
CA PRO A 148 -2.62 7.10 -17.57
C PRO A 148 -3.73 6.51 -16.69
N PRO A 149 -3.71 5.19 -16.37
CA PRO A 149 -4.81 4.54 -15.65
C PRO A 149 -5.07 5.09 -14.24
N MET A 150 -4.01 5.46 -13.50
CA MET A 150 -4.11 5.89 -12.10
C MET A 150 -5.04 7.12 -11.90
N PRO A 151 -4.88 8.25 -12.63
CA PRO A 151 -5.84 9.36 -12.58
C PRO A 151 -7.28 8.96 -12.94
N ILE A 152 -7.48 8.08 -13.91
CA ILE A 152 -8.82 7.65 -14.33
C ILE A 152 -9.49 6.85 -13.22
N VAL A 153 -8.76 5.94 -12.56
CA VAL A 153 -9.27 5.16 -11.43
C VAL A 153 -9.65 6.08 -10.26
N ILE A 154 -8.80 7.05 -9.91
CA ILE A 154 -9.11 8.04 -8.86
C ILE A 154 -10.38 8.84 -9.21
N ALA A 155 -10.52 9.28 -10.45
CA ALA A 155 -11.70 10.02 -10.89
C ALA A 155 -12.97 9.14 -10.88
N GLY A 156 -12.87 7.89 -11.31
CA GLY A 156 -13.97 6.92 -11.26
C GLY A 156 -14.44 6.62 -9.84
N LEU A 157 -13.51 6.43 -8.90
CA LEU A 157 -13.83 6.26 -7.48
C LEU A 157 -14.46 7.52 -6.88
N SER A 158 -13.95 8.70 -7.24
CA SER A 158 -14.55 9.98 -6.80
C SER A 158 -15.99 10.13 -7.32
N ALA A 159 -16.23 9.75 -8.58
CA ALA A 159 -17.57 9.74 -9.17
C ALA A 159 -18.51 8.72 -8.49
N TRP A 160 -17.96 7.57 -8.08
CA TRP A 160 -18.70 6.56 -7.32
C TRP A 160 -19.13 7.12 -5.97
N LEU A 161 -18.19 7.65 -5.18
CA LEU A 161 -18.44 8.23 -3.86
C LEU A 161 -19.47 9.38 -3.93
N ALA A 162 -19.32 10.27 -4.91
CA ALA A 162 -20.27 11.38 -5.12
C ALA A 162 -21.70 10.91 -5.43
N SER A 163 -21.88 9.66 -5.84
CA SER A 163 -23.18 9.05 -6.11
C SER A 163 -23.79 8.36 -4.88
N GLU A 164 -23.06 8.28 -3.76
CA GLU A 164 -23.48 7.67 -2.50
C GLU A 164 -23.39 8.69 -1.34
N PRO A 165 -24.14 9.80 -1.37
CA PRO A 165 -24.02 10.87 -0.37
C PRO A 165 -24.24 10.40 1.09
N ASP A 166 -25.11 9.41 1.29
CA ASP A 166 -25.39 8.83 2.61
C ASP A 166 -24.19 8.08 3.22
N SER A 167 -23.19 7.76 2.40
CA SER A 167 -21.95 7.12 2.85
C SER A 167 -20.86 8.12 3.27
N ILE A 168 -21.09 9.43 3.09
CA ILE A 168 -20.11 10.49 3.33
C ILE A 168 -20.31 11.10 4.73
N PRO A 169 -19.43 10.83 5.71
CA PRO A 169 -19.62 11.27 7.10
C PRO A 169 -19.74 12.79 7.28
N SER A 170 -18.99 13.56 6.50
CA SER A 170 -19.03 15.04 6.56
C SER A 170 -20.35 15.61 6.08
N LEU A 171 -21.01 14.97 5.11
CA LEU A 171 -22.32 15.39 4.61
C LEU A 171 -23.43 14.97 5.58
N ALA A 172 -23.30 13.78 6.16
CA ALA A 172 -24.23 13.30 7.19
C ALA A 172 -24.06 14.00 8.55
N ALA A 173 -23.01 14.82 8.72
CA ALA A 173 -22.63 15.53 9.94
C ALA A 173 -22.56 14.61 11.18
N LYS A 174 -22.22 13.34 10.98
CA LYS A 174 -22.14 12.33 12.05
C LYS A 174 -21.11 11.27 11.70
N ASN A 175 -20.63 10.58 12.72
CA ASN A 175 -19.90 9.34 12.53
C ASN A 175 -20.84 8.26 11.97
N ILE A 176 -20.43 7.58 10.90
CA ILE A 176 -21.20 6.52 10.24
C ILE A 176 -20.61 5.14 10.57
N PHE A 177 -19.29 5.03 10.67
CA PHE A 177 -18.57 3.75 10.65
C PHE A 177 -17.92 3.40 11.98
N HIS A 178 -17.30 4.36 12.68
CA HIS A 178 -16.53 4.07 13.89
C HIS A 178 -17.44 3.51 15.00
N GLY A 179 -17.10 2.33 15.51
CA GLY A 179 -17.91 1.58 16.47
C GLY A 179 -19.14 0.86 15.89
N ASN A 180 -19.35 0.86 14.56
CA ASN A 180 -20.44 0.17 13.88
C ASN A 180 -19.91 -0.86 12.87
N LEU A 181 -19.64 -2.08 13.35
CA LEU A 181 -19.02 -3.14 12.55
C LEU A 181 -19.86 -3.57 11.34
N GLU A 182 -21.19 -3.55 11.45
CA GLU A 182 -22.08 -3.87 10.32
C GLU A 182 -21.90 -2.87 9.18
N LYS A 183 -21.88 -1.57 9.49
CA LYS A 183 -21.65 -0.51 8.48
C LYS A 183 -20.24 -0.55 7.91
N VAL A 184 -19.26 -0.93 8.72
CA VAL A 184 -17.86 -1.15 8.31
C VAL A 184 -17.78 -2.28 7.29
N ASP A 185 -18.32 -3.46 7.61
CA ASP A 185 -18.29 -4.63 6.73
C ASP A 185 -19.05 -4.36 5.41
N GLU A 186 -20.23 -3.73 5.46
CA GLU A 186 -20.95 -3.29 4.26
C GLU A 186 -20.10 -2.35 3.39
N ALA A 187 -19.41 -1.39 4.00
CA ALA A 187 -18.60 -0.41 3.28
C ALA A 187 -17.35 -1.03 2.64
N ILE A 188 -16.75 -2.04 3.27
CA ILE A 188 -15.62 -2.80 2.73
C ILE A 188 -16.04 -3.51 1.44
N ILE A 189 -17.14 -4.27 1.46
CA ILE A 189 -17.65 -4.98 0.29
C ILE A 189 -17.96 -4.02 -0.86
N ARG A 190 -18.67 -2.91 -0.57
CA ARG A 190 -18.97 -1.89 -1.59
C ARG A 190 -17.72 -1.27 -2.18
N THR A 191 -16.71 -0.98 -1.36
CA THR A 191 -15.47 -0.34 -1.79
C THR A 191 -14.64 -1.24 -2.71
N ILE A 192 -14.54 -2.53 -2.38
CA ILE A 192 -13.84 -3.52 -3.20
C ILE A 192 -14.54 -3.67 -4.55
N ALA A 193 -15.87 -3.77 -4.54
CA ALA A 193 -16.67 -3.85 -5.74
C ALA A 193 -16.52 -2.59 -6.61
N ALA A 194 -16.59 -1.39 -6.01
CA ALA A 194 -16.40 -0.11 -6.69
C ALA A 194 -15.02 -0.04 -7.36
N TYR A 195 -13.96 -0.40 -6.65
CA TYR A 195 -12.61 -0.42 -7.21
C TYR A 195 -12.49 -1.41 -8.37
N GLY A 196 -12.98 -2.64 -8.20
CA GLY A 196 -12.93 -3.66 -9.24
C GLY A 196 -13.64 -3.25 -10.53
N VAL A 197 -14.84 -2.67 -10.40
CA VAL A 197 -15.62 -2.16 -11.54
C VAL A 197 -14.96 -0.96 -12.20
N VAL A 198 -14.50 0.03 -11.41
CA VAL A 198 -13.80 1.22 -11.95
C VAL A 198 -12.55 0.80 -12.72
N LEU A 199 -11.79 -0.17 -12.20
CA LEU A 199 -10.63 -0.72 -12.88
C LEU A 199 -11.02 -1.44 -14.18
N GLY A 200 -12.03 -2.31 -14.15
CA GLY A 200 -12.54 -3.01 -15.33
C GLY A 200 -13.03 -2.06 -16.42
N LEU A 201 -13.81 -1.04 -16.06
CA LEU A 201 -14.24 0.04 -16.96
C LEU A 201 -13.07 0.83 -17.52
N THR A 202 -12.07 1.15 -16.69
CA THR A 202 -10.89 1.89 -17.13
C THR A 202 -10.10 1.10 -18.17
N ILE A 203 -9.84 -0.19 -17.91
CA ILE A 203 -9.05 -1.03 -18.82
C ILE A 203 -9.82 -1.28 -20.12
N SER A 204 -11.11 -1.66 -20.04
CA SER A 204 -11.92 -1.93 -21.23
C SER A 204 -12.07 -0.69 -22.12
N TYR A 205 -12.35 0.47 -21.51
CA TYR A 205 -12.41 1.75 -22.23
C TYR A 205 -11.10 2.08 -22.95
N ARG A 206 -9.96 1.99 -22.25
CA ARG A 206 -8.65 2.28 -22.85
C ARG A 206 -8.26 1.29 -23.95
N LYS A 207 -8.66 0.02 -23.82
CA LYS A 207 -8.47 -1.01 -24.86
C LYS A 207 -9.45 -0.88 -26.03
N GLY A 208 -10.52 -0.09 -25.89
CA GLY A 208 -11.59 0.01 -26.87
C GLY A 208 -12.43 -1.26 -26.99
N CYS A 209 -12.43 -2.13 -25.97
CA CYS A 209 -13.27 -3.32 -25.94
C CYS A 209 -14.57 -3.08 -25.15
N GLU A 210 -15.57 -3.93 -25.38
CA GLU A 210 -16.83 -3.87 -24.64
C GLU A 210 -16.61 -4.24 -23.16
N PHE A 211 -17.31 -3.54 -22.27
CA PHE A 211 -17.32 -3.86 -20.84
C PHE A 211 -18.32 -5.00 -20.60
N THR A 212 -17.83 -6.15 -20.19
CA THR A 212 -18.68 -7.29 -19.82
C THR A 212 -19.09 -7.17 -18.34
N PRO A 213 -20.39 -7.15 -17.99
CA PRO A 213 -20.82 -7.05 -16.60
C PRO A 213 -20.31 -8.20 -15.70
N PRO A 214 -20.15 -7.94 -14.39
CA PRO A 214 -19.78 -8.97 -13.42
C PRO A 214 -20.89 -10.04 -13.29
N SER A 215 -20.51 -11.26 -12.94
CA SER A 215 -21.42 -12.37 -12.66
C SER A 215 -21.15 -12.96 -11.27
N PRO A 216 -22.18 -13.36 -10.51
CA PRO A 216 -22.01 -14.11 -9.26
C PRO A 216 -21.46 -15.53 -9.46
N ASP A 217 -21.55 -16.07 -10.68
CA ASP A 217 -21.01 -17.40 -11.01
C ASP A 217 -19.48 -17.39 -11.20
N ARG A 218 -18.86 -16.20 -11.10
CA ARG A 218 -17.43 -15.97 -11.26
C ARG A 218 -16.84 -15.53 -9.93
N THR A 219 -15.62 -15.98 -9.65
CA THR A 219 -14.77 -15.40 -8.60
C THR A 219 -14.50 -13.92 -8.87
N PHE A 220 -14.06 -13.21 -7.84
CA PHE A 220 -13.68 -11.81 -7.97
C PHE A 220 -12.65 -11.58 -9.09
N TYR A 221 -11.58 -12.38 -9.16
CA TYR A 221 -10.56 -12.22 -10.20
C TYR A 221 -11.03 -12.59 -11.60
N GLU A 222 -11.89 -13.60 -11.75
CA GLU A 222 -12.53 -13.89 -13.04
C GLU A 222 -13.37 -12.71 -13.54
N ASN A 223 -14.10 -12.05 -12.63
CA ASN A 223 -14.83 -10.83 -12.96
C ASN A 223 -13.87 -9.71 -13.39
N ILE A 224 -12.72 -9.52 -12.75
CA ILE A 224 -11.71 -8.53 -13.16
C ILE A 224 -11.17 -8.82 -14.57
N PHE A 225 -10.80 -10.06 -14.87
CA PHE A 225 -10.31 -10.45 -16.20
C PHE A 225 -11.40 -10.24 -17.26
N THR A 226 -12.63 -10.64 -16.95
CA THR A 226 -13.77 -10.55 -17.86
C THR A 226 -14.17 -9.09 -18.13
N MET A 227 -14.33 -8.27 -17.08
CA MET A 227 -14.67 -6.84 -17.19
C MET A 227 -13.61 -6.03 -17.93
N SER A 228 -12.33 -6.45 -17.85
CA SER A 228 -11.21 -5.78 -18.52
C SER A 228 -10.94 -6.26 -19.94
N GLY A 229 -11.74 -7.21 -20.45
CA GLY A 229 -11.56 -7.79 -21.79
C GLY A 229 -10.31 -8.68 -21.91
N ASN A 230 -9.74 -9.14 -20.80
CA ASN A 230 -8.63 -10.10 -20.78
C ASN A 230 -9.18 -11.54 -20.84
N ILE A 231 -9.83 -11.86 -21.96
CA ILE A 231 -10.42 -13.16 -22.24
C ILE A 231 -9.89 -13.72 -23.56
N GLU A 232 -9.85 -15.04 -23.70
CA GLU A 232 -9.49 -15.71 -24.95
C GLU A 232 -10.65 -15.63 -25.94
N SER A 233 -10.36 -15.21 -27.18
CA SER A 233 -11.39 -15.04 -28.22
C SER A 233 -12.12 -16.34 -28.57
N SER A 234 -11.49 -17.50 -28.37
CA SER A 234 -12.04 -18.82 -28.69
C SER A 234 -13.04 -19.33 -27.64
N THR A 235 -12.83 -19.00 -26.37
CA THR A 235 -13.63 -19.53 -25.24
C THR A 235 -14.50 -18.46 -24.59
N ALA A 236 -14.23 -17.17 -24.86
CA ALA A 236 -14.78 -16.04 -24.13
C ALA A 236 -14.55 -16.11 -22.60
N GLN A 237 -13.49 -16.81 -22.18
CA GLN A 237 -13.11 -16.98 -20.78
C GLN A 237 -11.67 -16.48 -20.54
N PRO A 238 -11.32 -16.11 -19.29
CA PRO A 238 -9.93 -15.88 -18.93
C PRO A 238 -9.05 -17.10 -19.22
N ASN A 239 -7.81 -16.89 -19.67
CA ASN A 239 -6.86 -17.99 -19.80
C ASN A 239 -6.59 -18.59 -18.40
N PRO A 240 -6.75 -19.91 -18.21
CA PRO A 240 -6.71 -20.54 -16.90
C PRO A 240 -5.33 -20.42 -16.22
N THR A 241 -4.23 -20.52 -16.98
CA THR A 241 -2.87 -20.37 -16.44
C THR A 241 -2.63 -18.94 -15.96
N LYS A 242 -3.02 -17.94 -16.76
CA LYS A 242 -2.89 -16.52 -16.40
C LYS A 242 -3.71 -16.16 -15.16
N LEU A 243 -4.95 -16.66 -15.09
CA LEU A 243 -5.83 -16.46 -13.94
C LEU A 243 -5.25 -17.12 -12.68
N CYS A 244 -4.77 -18.36 -12.78
CA CYS A 244 -4.13 -19.07 -11.67
C CYS A 244 -2.90 -18.32 -11.14
N CYS A 245 -2.04 -17.83 -12.03
CA CYS A 245 -0.87 -17.04 -11.66
C CYS A 245 -1.27 -15.72 -10.98
N PHE A 246 -2.28 -15.00 -11.52
CA PHE A 246 -2.78 -13.76 -10.92
C PHE A 246 -3.36 -13.98 -9.52
N ARG A 247 -3.99 -15.14 -9.29
CA ARG A 247 -4.50 -15.53 -7.99
C ARG A 247 -3.37 -15.77 -6.98
N ARG A 248 -2.37 -16.56 -7.35
CA ARG A 248 -1.18 -16.83 -6.51
C ARG A 248 -0.31 -15.60 -6.26
N TRP A 249 -0.39 -14.61 -7.12
CA TRP A 249 0.28 -13.32 -6.92
C TRP A 249 -0.36 -12.49 -5.80
N GLY A 250 -1.65 -12.65 -5.52
CA GLY A 250 -2.36 -11.83 -4.52
C GLY A 250 -1.75 -11.90 -3.12
N PRO A 251 -1.61 -13.08 -2.51
CA PRO A 251 -0.98 -13.23 -1.19
C PRO A 251 0.42 -12.61 -1.09
N VAL A 252 1.20 -12.64 -2.18
CA VAL A 252 2.57 -12.12 -2.21
C VAL A 252 2.64 -10.62 -1.91
N ILE A 253 1.61 -9.87 -2.29
CA ILE A 253 1.60 -8.40 -2.14
C ILE A 253 0.42 -7.85 -1.37
N VAL A 254 -0.48 -8.69 -0.84
CA VAL A 254 -1.76 -8.31 -0.22
C VAL A 254 -1.62 -7.25 0.88
N ASP A 255 -0.57 -7.36 1.70
CA ASP A 255 -0.17 -6.31 2.62
C ASP A 255 1.36 -6.32 2.85
N HIS A 256 1.89 -5.22 3.38
CA HIS A 256 3.31 -5.11 3.74
C HIS A 256 3.52 -4.19 4.95
N GLY A 257 2.60 -4.22 5.91
CA GLY A 257 2.61 -3.38 7.10
C GLY A 257 2.49 -1.88 6.78
N MET A 258 3.23 -1.06 7.53
CA MET A 258 3.13 0.40 7.50
C MET A 258 3.89 1.05 6.33
N THR A 259 3.54 0.67 5.09
CA THR A 259 4.04 1.34 3.88
C THR A 259 3.55 2.78 3.80
N ASN A 260 4.14 3.60 2.90
CA ASN A 260 3.69 4.96 2.64
C ASN A 260 2.18 5.03 2.29
N SER A 261 1.71 4.09 1.48
CA SER A 261 0.29 4.02 1.09
C SER A 261 -0.62 3.61 2.24
N THR A 262 -0.20 2.63 3.06
CA THR A 262 -0.94 2.21 4.27
C THR A 262 -0.99 3.35 5.29
N PHE A 263 0.12 4.06 5.50
CA PHE A 263 0.14 5.19 6.41
C PHE A 263 -0.74 6.35 5.91
N ALA A 264 -0.71 6.67 4.61
CA ALA A 264 -1.58 7.68 4.03
C ALA A 264 -3.07 7.32 4.17
N LEU A 265 -3.42 6.04 3.97
CA LEU A 265 -4.75 5.53 4.26
C LEU A 265 -5.14 5.79 5.72
N ARG A 266 -4.28 5.44 6.68
CA ARG A 266 -4.56 5.64 8.11
C ARG A 266 -4.67 7.11 8.48
N VAL A 267 -3.85 7.98 7.89
CA VAL A 267 -3.96 9.44 8.07
C VAL A 267 -5.33 9.94 7.62
N ALA A 268 -5.78 9.57 6.41
CA ALA A 268 -7.12 9.93 5.94
C ALA A 268 -8.22 9.33 6.83
N SER A 269 -8.10 8.06 7.19
CA SER A 269 -9.05 7.34 8.06
C SER A 269 -9.17 7.98 9.44
N SER A 270 -8.10 8.59 9.96
CA SER A 270 -8.08 9.23 11.28
C SER A 270 -9.04 10.42 11.41
N SER A 271 -9.52 10.97 10.29
CA SER A 271 -10.60 11.97 10.26
C SER A 271 -12.00 11.37 10.18
N LEU A 272 -12.14 10.04 10.40
CA LEU A 272 -13.40 9.29 10.31
C LEU A 272 -14.05 9.32 8.92
N THR A 273 -13.26 9.41 7.86
CA THR A 273 -13.77 9.40 6.49
C THR A 273 -14.15 7.99 6.01
N ASP A 274 -14.95 7.93 4.94
CA ASP A 274 -15.33 6.69 4.28
C ASP A 274 -14.12 5.94 3.67
N PRO A 275 -14.24 4.63 3.41
CA PRO A 275 -13.13 3.84 2.89
C PRO A 275 -12.72 4.22 1.47
N ILE A 276 -13.62 4.71 0.60
CA ILE A 276 -13.25 5.16 -0.77
C ILE A 276 -12.35 6.39 -0.70
N SER A 277 -12.70 7.39 0.12
CA SER A 277 -11.83 8.55 0.37
C SER A 277 -10.47 8.15 0.94
N SER A 278 -10.46 7.17 1.84
CA SER A 278 -9.22 6.64 2.43
C SER A 278 -8.34 5.95 1.38
N LEU A 279 -8.94 5.16 0.48
CA LEU A 279 -8.23 4.56 -0.65
C LEU A 279 -7.72 5.60 -1.66
N ILE A 280 -8.48 6.67 -1.93
CA ILE A 280 -8.01 7.77 -2.80
C ILE A 280 -6.76 8.44 -2.22
N GLY A 281 -6.73 8.66 -0.90
CA GLY A 281 -5.54 9.14 -0.20
C GLY A 281 -4.34 8.20 -0.38
N ALA A 282 -4.56 6.89 -0.25
CA ALA A 282 -3.55 5.86 -0.45
C ALA A 282 -3.05 5.78 -1.91
N LEU A 283 -3.97 5.82 -2.89
CA LEU A 283 -3.68 5.82 -4.33
C LEU A 283 -2.81 7.02 -4.70
N THR A 284 -3.17 8.19 -4.19
CA THR A 284 -2.40 9.42 -4.43
C THR A 284 -0.99 9.29 -3.86
N ALA A 285 -0.87 8.80 -2.63
CA ALA A 285 0.43 8.59 -1.98
C ALA A 285 1.30 7.54 -2.70
N CYS A 286 0.72 6.45 -3.19
CA CYS A 286 1.47 5.38 -3.86
C CYS A 286 1.81 5.68 -5.32
N SER A 287 1.09 6.61 -5.97
CA SER A 287 1.30 6.96 -7.38
C SER A 287 2.69 7.56 -7.69
N GLY A 288 3.40 8.08 -6.68
CA GLY A 288 4.72 8.68 -6.85
C GLY A 288 5.81 7.69 -7.25
N LEU A 289 6.86 8.18 -7.93
CA LEU A 289 8.02 7.39 -8.40
C LEU A 289 8.78 6.64 -7.29
N LEU A 290 8.61 7.02 -6.03
CA LEU A 290 9.28 6.39 -4.88
C LEU A 290 8.45 5.26 -4.25
N HIS A 291 7.29 4.93 -4.84
CA HIS A 291 6.44 3.81 -4.43
C HIS A 291 5.93 3.06 -5.67
N PHE A 292 4.63 2.94 -5.96
CA PHE A 292 4.16 2.15 -7.11
C PHE A 292 4.55 2.74 -8.46
N GLY A 293 4.79 4.05 -8.55
CA GLY A 293 5.36 4.65 -9.75
C GLY A 293 6.73 4.06 -10.13
N ALA A 294 7.43 3.42 -9.19
CA ALA A 294 8.68 2.71 -9.46
C ALA A 294 8.48 1.50 -10.37
N GLN A 295 7.32 0.83 -10.34
CA GLN A 295 7.07 -0.39 -11.12
C GLN A 295 7.09 -0.10 -12.62
N GLU A 296 6.37 0.93 -13.05
CA GLU A 296 6.37 1.36 -14.45
C GLU A 296 7.74 1.93 -14.86
N ALA A 297 8.38 2.70 -13.98
CA ALA A 297 9.70 3.26 -14.24
C ALA A 297 10.78 2.17 -14.40
N ALA A 298 10.71 1.13 -13.58
CA ALA A 298 11.56 -0.05 -13.69
C ALA A 298 11.33 -0.72 -15.05
N TYR A 299 10.06 -0.91 -15.46
CA TYR A 299 9.77 -1.68 -16.68
C TYR A 299 10.29 -0.93 -17.90
N ARG A 300 10.07 0.38 -17.92
CA ARG A 300 10.60 1.28 -18.95
C ARG A 300 12.12 1.35 -18.95
N THR A 301 12.77 1.16 -17.79
CA THR A 301 14.24 1.11 -17.71
C THR A 301 14.76 -0.16 -18.36
N ILE A 302 14.18 -1.32 -18.02
CA ILE A 302 14.51 -2.60 -18.65
C ILE A 302 14.24 -2.55 -20.17
N ALA A 303 13.08 -2.04 -20.58
CA ALA A 303 12.74 -1.90 -22.00
C ALA A 303 13.71 -0.97 -22.76
N LYS A 304 14.24 0.08 -22.11
CA LYS A 304 15.25 0.97 -22.70
C LYS A 304 16.62 0.32 -22.85
N VAL A 305 16.98 -0.61 -21.96
CA VAL A 305 18.20 -1.41 -22.10
C VAL A 305 18.09 -2.31 -23.33
N GLY A 306 16.91 -2.91 -23.53
CA GLY A 306 16.54 -3.65 -24.73
C GLY A 306 17.13 -5.06 -24.79
N ILE A 307 18.45 -5.19 -24.71
CA ILE A 307 19.19 -6.47 -24.80
C ILE A 307 20.23 -6.63 -23.68
N PRO A 308 20.56 -7.86 -23.26
CA PRO A 308 21.52 -8.15 -22.19
C PRO A 308 22.89 -7.46 -22.33
N GLU A 309 23.39 -7.30 -23.55
CA GLU A 309 24.70 -6.71 -23.85
C GLU A 309 24.81 -5.24 -23.41
N ASN A 310 23.68 -4.55 -23.26
CA ASN A 310 23.64 -3.16 -22.81
C ASN A 310 23.63 -3.02 -21.28
N VAL A 311 23.46 -4.11 -20.52
CA VAL A 311 23.40 -4.08 -19.05
C VAL A 311 24.66 -3.47 -18.41
N PRO A 312 25.90 -3.79 -18.83
CA PRO A 312 27.10 -3.16 -18.26
C PRO A 312 27.05 -1.63 -18.31
N THR A 313 26.49 -1.06 -19.40
CA THR A 313 26.33 0.40 -19.53
C THR A 313 25.32 0.96 -18.52
N LEU A 314 24.21 0.25 -18.28
CA LEU A 314 23.25 0.63 -17.23
C LEU A 314 23.92 0.61 -15.86
N ILE A 315 24.64 -0.46 -15.53
CA ILE A 315 25.30 -0.62 -14.23
C ILE A 315 26.30 0.51 -13.97
N GLU A 316 27.11 0.89 -14.96
CA GLU A 316 28.04 2.02 -14.81
C GLU A 316 27.33 3.35 -14.58
N LYS A 317 26.21 3.62 -15.27
CA LYS A 317 25.38 4.82 -15.03
C LYS A 317 24.79 4.83 -13.62
N VAL A 318 24.37 3.67 -13.10
CA VAL A 318 23.86 3.52 -11.73
C VAL A 318 24.95 3.84 -10.72
N LYS A 319 26.17 3.31 -10.90
CA LYS A 319 27.32 3.59 -10.03
C LYS A 319 27.70 5.07 -10.03
N ARG A 320 27.57 5.74 -11.17
CA ARG A 320 27.76 7.20 -11.33
C ARG A 320 26.60 8.04 -10.80
N LYS A 321 25.52 7.40 -10.33
CA LYS A 321 24.28 8.05 -9.85
C LYS A 321 23.58 8.91 -10.92
N GLU A 322 23.81 8.61 -12.20
CA GLU A 322 23.12 9.26 -13.33
C GLU A 322 21.71 8.72 -13.49
N VAL A 323 21.51 7.44 -13.13
CA VAL A 323 20.21 6.76 -13.14
C VAL A 323 20.03 5.94 -11.88
N ARG A 324 18.79 5.71 -11.46
CA ARG A 324 18.46 4.83 -10.36
C ARG A 324 18.07 3.45 -10.90
N LEU A 325 18.62 2.39 -10.32
CA LEU A 325 18.15 1.03 -10.57
C LEU A 325 16.92 0.77 -9.69
N TYR A 326 15.73 0.85 -10.29
CA TYR A 326 14.49 0.48 -9.61
C TYR A 326 14.41 -1.05 -9.48
N GLY A 327 13.71 -1.55 -8.46
CA GLY A 327 13.69 -2.98 -8.11
C GLY A 327 14.86 -3.46 -7.24
N TYR A 328 15.73 -2.57 -6.77
CA TYR A 328 16.88 -2.90 -5.94
C TYR A 328 16.90 -2.12 -4.62
N GLY A 329 17.27 -2.82 -3.55
CA GLY A 329 17.26 -2.34 -2.17
C GLY A 329 15.86 -2.35 -1.56
N HIS A 330 15.80 -2.53 -0.24
CA HIS A 330 14.54 -2.54 0.50
C HIS A 330 14.70 -1.85 1.86
N ALA A 331 13.66 -1.17 2.35
CA ALA A 331 13.71 -0.51 3.66
C ALA A 331 13.76 -1.53 4.81
N SER A 332 13.01 -2.62 4.68
CA SER A 332 12.83 -3.68 5.69
C SER A 332 13.66 -4.95 5.46
N TYR A 333 14.21 -5.18 4.26
CA TYR A 333 14.96 -6.39 3.92
C TYR A 333 16.41 -6.02 3.65
N LYS A 334 17.31 -6.59 4.45
CA LYS A 334 18.77 -6.49 4.27
C LYS A 334 19.34 -7.68 3.49
N THR A 335 18.48 -8.64 3.18
CA THR A 335 18.71 -9.83 2.37
C THR A 335 17.83 -9.76 1.11
N ILE A 336 17.85 -10.81 0.29
CA ILE A 336 16.92 -10.94 -0.82
C ILE A 336 15.49 -10.93 -0.27
N ASP A 337 14.63 -10.11 -0.86
CA ASP A 337 13.22 -10.03 -0.52
C ASP A 337 12.56 -11.42 -0.70
N PRO A 338 11.89 -11.99 0.32
CA PRO A 338 11.33 -13.34 0.25
C PRO A 338 10.26 -13.50 -0.82
N ARG A 339 9.72 -12.39 -1.34
CA ARG A 339 8.73 -12.39 -2.42
C ARG A 339 9.34 -12.55 -3.81
N VAL A 340 10.66 -12.44 -3.96
CA VAL A 340 11.38 -12.60 -5.24
C VAL A 340 11.26 -14.04 -5.76
N ALA A 341 11.41 -15.04 -4.91
CA ALA A 341 11.31 -16.44 -5.33
C ALA A 341 9.89 -16.79 -5.84
N PRO A 342 8.79 -16.47 -5.12
CA PRO A 342 7.44 -16.68 -5.62
C PRO A 342 7.16 -16.03 -6.98
N VAL A 343 7.58 -14.77 -7.20
CA VAL A 343 7.32 -14.11 -8.50
C VAL A 343 8.09 -14.77 -9.64
N LEU A 344 9.32 -15.23 -9.39
CA LEU A 344 10.10 -15.97 -10.37
C LEU A 344 9.44 -17.30 -10.75
N GLU A 345 8.87 -18.02 -9.80
CA GLU A 345 8.10 -19.25 -10.07
C GLU A 345 6.91 -18.97 -10.98
N LEU A 346 6.15 -17.91 -10.69
CA LEU A 346 5.01 -17.52 -11.53
C LEU A 346 5.42 -17.13 -12.95
N LEU A 347 6.55 -16.41 -13.12
CA LEU A 347 7.07 -16.08 -14.45
C LEU A 347 7.50 -17.34 -15.21
N LYS A 348 8.09 -18.33 -14.53
CA LYS A 348 8.45 -19.63 -15.15
C LYS A 348 7.22 -20.39 -15.63
N GLU A 349 6.15 -20.43 -14.84
CA GLU A 349 4.89 -21.10 -15.22
C GLU A 349 4.19 -20.41 -16.40
N LEU A 350 4.36 -19.09 -16.55
CA LEU A 350 3.86 -18.34 -17.69
C LEU A 350 4.72 -18.51 -18.96
N GLY A 351 5.88 -19.16 -18.86
CA GLY A 351 6.80 -19.41 -19.96
C GLY A 351 7.71 -18.21 -20.24
N THR A 352 8.92 -18.22 -19.66
CA THR A 352 9.90 -17.13 -19.70
C THR A 352 10.26 -16.67 -21.11
N ASP A 353 10.32 -17.58 -22.08
CA ASP A 353 10.67 -17.27 -23.47
C ASP A 353 9.67 -16.32 -24.15
N SER A 354 8.45 -16.24 -23.61
CA SER A 354 7.39 -15.37 -24.11
C SER A 354 7.33 -14.00 -23.40
N ILE A 355 8.18 -13.79 -22.39
CA ILE A 355 8.14 -12.62 -21.51
C ILE A 355 9.11 -11.55 -22.04
N PRO A 356 8.60 -10.40 -22.53
CA PRO A 356 9.48 -9.35 -23.05
C PRO A 356 10.50 -8.89 -22.01
N PHE A 357 11.76 -8.87 -22.43
CA PHE A 357 12.91 -8.40 -21.64
C PHE A 357 13.25 -9.22 -20.39
N TYR A 358 12.74 -10.45 -20.25
CA TYR A 358 13.12 -11.34 -19.16
C TYR A 358 14.65 -11.55 -19.09
N ASP A 359 15.29 -11.83 -20.23
CA ASP A 359 16.74 -12.01 -20.32
C ASP A 359 17.53 -10.77 -19.87
N VAL A 360 16.98 -9.58 -20.09
CA VAL A 360 17.59 -8.33 -19.63
C VAL A 360 17.48 -8.21 -18.11
N ALA A 361 16.34 -8.58 -17.52
CA ALA A 361 16.15 -8.58 -16.08
C ALA A 361 17.10 -9.59 -15.40
N GLU A 362 17.27 -10.78 -15.98
CA GLU A 362 18.23 -11.79 -15.51
C GLU A 362 19.67 -11.28 -15.64
N ALA A 363 20.04 -10.69 -16.78
CA ALA A 363 21.37 -10.12 -16.97
C ALA A 363 21.67 -8.99 -15.97
N ILE A 364 20.68 -8.15 -15.61
CA ILE A 364 20.82 -7.17 -14.53
C ILE A 364 21.05 -7.86 -13.18
N HIS A 365 20.30 -8.92 -12.89
CA HIS A 365 20.48 -9.68 -11.65
C HIS A 365 21.90 -10.27 -11.54
N THR A 366 22.34 -11.00 -12.56
CA THR A 366 23.69 -11.56 -12.63
C THR A 366 24.78 -10.48 -12.53
N ALA A 367 24.61 -9.34 -13.19
CA ALA A 367 25.59 -8.26 -13.17
C ALA A 367 25.69 -7.54 -11.80
N THR A 368 24.66 -7.63 -10.95
CA THR A 368 24.64 -6.94 -9.64
C THR A 368 24.96 -7.87 -8.47
N GLU A 369 24.73 -9.18 -8.61
CA GLU A 369 24.86 -10.18 -7.55
C GLU A 369 26.24 -10.18 -6.86
N HIS A 370 27.30 -9.97 -7.63
CA HIS A 370 28.68 -9.98 -7.14
C HIS A 370 29.41 -8.64 -7.31
N ASP A 371 28.68 -7.59 -7.68
CA ASP A 371 29.28 -6.27 -7.89
C ASP A 371 29.50 -5.53 -6.56
N GLU A 372 30.74 -5.09 -6.31
CA GLU A 372 31.15 -4.47 -5.05
C GLU A 372 30.28 -3.24 -4.68
N TYR A 373 29.81 -2.47 -5.68
CA TYR A 373 28.97 -1.30 -5.41
C TYR A 373 27.64 -1.68 -4.76
N PHE A 374 27.01 -2.76 -5.23
CA PHE A 374 25.70 -3.22 -4.79
C PHE A 374 25.80 -3.97 -3.47
N VAL A 375 26.74 -4.90 -3.37
CA VAL A 375 26.98 -5.70 -2.15
C VAL A 375 27.30 -4.80 -0.96
N LYS A 376 28.22 -3.84 -1.10
CA LYS A 376 28.61 -2.92 -0.02
C LYS A 376 27.47 -2.02 0.46
N ARG A 377 26.46 -1.82 -0.37
CA ARG A 377 25.29 -0.98 -0.07
C ARG A 377 24.04 -1.79 0.27
N GLU A 378 24.16 -3.12 0.37
CA GLU A 378 23.05 -4.03 0.64
C GLU A 378 21.90 -3.86 -0.37
N LEU A 379 22.24 -3.61 -1.64
CA LEU A 379 21.28 -3.41 -2.73
C LEU A 379 20.98 -4.75 -3.39
N PHE A 380 20.10 -5.53 -2.79
CA PHE A 380 19.58 -6.79 -3.33
C PHE A 380 18.31 -6.58 -4.17
N PRO A 381 17.98 -7.47 -5.12
CA PRO A 381 16.70 -7.39 -5.82
C PRO A 381 15.55 -7.49 -4.81
N ASN A 382 14.55 -6.63 -4.99
CA ASN A 382 13.27 -6.73 -4.33
C ASN A 382 12.21 -7.26 -5.29
N VAL A 383 11.00 -7.48 -4.79
CA VAL A 383 9.90 -8.04 -5.60
C VAL A 383 9.61 -7.26 -6.89
N ASP A 384 9.84 -5.94 -6.91
CA ASP A 384 9.56 -5.09 -8.06
C ASP A 384 10.51 -5.33 -9.26
N HIS A 385 11.70 -5.92 -9.03
CA HIS A 385 12.61 -6.27 -10.13
C HIS A 385 11.97 -7.25 -11.12
N TYR A 386 11.19 -8.20 -10.63
CA TYR A 386 10.53 -9.22 -11.46
C TYR A 386 9.03 -8.97 -11.63
N SER A 387 8.33 -8.43 -10.63
CA SER A 387 6.88 -8.22 -10.69
C SER A 387 6.45 -7.23 -11.77
N GLN A 388 7.34 -6.32 -12.16
CA GLN A 388 7.11 -5.42 -13.28
C GLN A 388 6.91 -6.13 -14.64
N LEU A 389 7.46 -7.35 -14.80
CA LEU A 389 7.27 -8.17 -15.99
C LEU A 389 5.98 -8.99 -15.91
N PHE A 390 5.47 -9.22 -14.70
CA PHE A 390 4.35 -10.10 -14.43
C PHE A 390 3.04 -9.64 -15.09
N TYR A 391 2.60 -8.41 -14.82
CA TYR A 391 1.34 -7.91 -15.40
C TYR A 391 1.34 -7.81 -16.93
N PRO A 392 2.43 -7.36 -17.59
CA PRO A 392 2.62 -7.49 -19.04
C PRO A 392 2.38 -8.90 -19.57
N THR A 393 2.97 -9.92 -18.96
CA THR A 393 2.80 -11.32 -19.37
C THR A 393 1.35 -11.80 -19.25
N LEU A 394 0.60 -11.26 -18.28
CA LEU A 394 -0.83 -11.53 -18.13
C LEU A 394 -1.72 -10.85 -19.18
N GLY A 395 -1.19 -9.94 -20.01
CA GLY A 395 -1.95 -9.22 -21.04
C GLY A 395 -2.40 -7.82 -20.63
N PHE A 396 -1.86 -7.28 -19.53
CA PHE A 396 -2.07 -5.90 -19.12
C PHE A 396 -0.87 -5.05 -19.53
N GLY A 397 -1.07 -3.87 -20.12
CA GLY A 397 0.02 -2.92 -20.33
C GLY A 397 0.75 -2.57 -19.03
N CYS A 398 2.05 -2.25 -19.11
CA CYS A 398 2.87 -1.91 -17.94
C CYS A 398 2.33 -0.71 -17.14
N GLU A 399 1.56 0.18 -17.77
CA GLU A 399 0.94 1.33 -17.13
C GLU A 399 -0.20 0.95 -16.15
N TYR A 400 -0.71 -0.28 -16.22
CA TYR A 400 -1.71 -0.79 -15.29
C TYR A 400 -1.11 -1.43 -14.03
N SER A 401 0.20 -1.70 -14.01
CA SER A 401 0.87 -2.36 -12.87
C SER A 401 0.59 -1.67 -11.53
N PRO A 402 0.63 -0.32 -11.41
CA PRO A 402 0.31 0.34 -10.15
C PRO A 402 -1.13 0.11 -9.67
N VAL A 403 -2.11 0.19 -10.56
CA VAL A 403 -3.54 0.04 -10.19
C VAL A 403 -3.93 -1.43 -10.00
N LEU A 404 -3.25 -2.36 -10.66
CA LEU A 404 -3.40 -3.80 -10.40
C LEU A 404 -2.70 -4.21 -9.10
N SER A 405 -1.53 -3.64 -8.78
CA SER A 405 -0.88 -3.85 -7.48
C SER A 405 -1.74 -3.31 -6.34
N PHE A 406 -2.39 -2.16 -6.56
CA PHE A 406 -3.33 -1.62 -5.59
C PHE A 406 -4.59 -2.48 -5.42
N LEU A 407 -5.13 -3.07 -6.51
CA LEU A 407 -6.23 -4.04 -6.44
C LEU A 407 -5.89 -5.20 -5.49
N GLN A 408 -4.69 -5.78 -5.66
CA GLN A 408 -4.21 -6.90 -4.86
C GLN A 408 -4.04 -6.52 -3.38
N ARG A 409 -3.79 -5.24 -3.10
CA ARG A 409 -3.64 -4.69 -1.74
C ARG A 409 -4.91 -4.23 -1.06
N LEU A 410 -6.05 -4.26 -1.75
CA LEU A 410 -7.33 -3.84 -1.17
C LEU A 410 -7.65 -4.55 0.15
N PRO A 411 -7.47 -5.89 0.28
CA PRO A 411 -7.72 -6.56 1.55
C PRO A 411 -6.89 -5.99 2.71
N GLY A 412 -5.59 -5.77 2.51
CA GLY A 412 -4.72 -5.18 3.53
C GLY A 412 -5.11 -3.75 3.90
N PHE A 413 -5.36 -2.90 2.89
CA PHE A 413 -5.80 -1.53 3.12
C PHE A 413 -7.10 -1.46 3.93
N LEU A 414 -8.07 -2.30 3.59
CA LEU A 414 -9.37 -2.30 4.25
C LEU A 414 -9.34 -2.99 5.61
N ALA A 415 -8.42 -3.93 5.85
CA ALA A 415 -8.11 -4.44 7.18
C ALA A 415 -7.58 -3.33 8.09
N HIS A 416 -6.64 -2.51 7.61
CA HIS A 416 -6.13 -1.35 8.35
C HIS A 416 -7.21 -0.28 8.58
N TRP A 417 -8.11 -0.07 7.62
CA TRP A 417 -9.26 0.84 7.82
C TRP A 417 -10.23 0.29 8.88
N LYS A 418 -10.58 -1.00 8.81
CA LYS A 418 -11.44 -1.69 9.78
C LYS A 418 -10.87 -1.64 11.19
N ASP A 419 -9.57 -1.90 11.35
CA ASP A 419 -8.84 -1.76 12.61
C ASP A 419 -9.06 -0.38 13.24
N MET A 420 -8.93 0.70 12.43
CA MET A 420 -9.16 2.06 12.92
C MET A 420 -10.63 2.33 13.27
N MET A 421 -11.58 1.79 12.51
CA MET A 421 -13.02 1.97 12.79
C MET A 421 -13.51 1.11 13.96
N SER A 422 -12.78 0.07 14.34
CA SER A 422 -13.11 -0.82 15.45
C SER A 422 -12.45 -0.37 16.77
N GLY A 423 -11.25 0.20 16.68
CA GLY A 423 -10.44 0.59 17.84
C GLY A 423 -10.67 2.01 18.36
N SER A 424 -9.76 2.44 19.24
CA SER A 424 -9.69 3.84 19.68
C SER A 424 -9.05 4.70 18.59
N ILE A 425 -9.81 5.61 18.01
CA ILE A 425 -9.33 6.48 16.93
C ILE A 425 -9.19 7.93 17.42
N ARG A 426 -8.08 8.55 17.05
CA ARG A 426 -7.85 9.99 17.18
C ARG A 426 -7.21 10.51 15.90
N LEU A 427 -7.49 11.77 15.58
CA LEU A 427 -6.92 12.46 14.42
C LEU A 427 -5.39 12.42 14.46
N ILE A 428 -4.77 11.93 13.38
CA ILE A 428 -3.32 11.98 13.21
C ILE A 428 -2.93 13.40 12.81
N ARG A 429 -2.30 14.13 13.75
CA ARG A 429 -1.94 15.54 13.57
C ARG A 429 -0.56 15.84 14.18
N PRO A 430 0.54 15.62 13.44
CA PRO A 430 1.89 15.92 13.92
C PRO A 430 2.12 17.43 14.10
N THR A 431 3.19 17.78 14.82
CA THR A 431 3.71 19.17 14.92
C THR A 431 4.92 19.35 14.01
N ASP A 432 5.23 20.59 13.67
CA ASP A 432 6.47 20.99 12.99
C ASP A 432 7.50 21.59 13.96
N ILE A 433 8.71 21.85 13.46
CA ILE A 433 9.71 22.74 14.08
C ILE A 433 9.83 23.97 13.19
N TYR A 434 9.36 25.11 13.69
CA TYR A 434 9.41 26.37 12.95
C TYR A 434 10.81 27.01 13.01
N ILE A 435 11.48 27.11 11.87
CA ILE A 435 12.83 27.69 11.74
C ILE A 435 12.84 29.08 11.09
N GLY A 436 11.66 29.66 10.80
CA GLY A 436 11.55 30.99 10.19
C GLY A 436 11.69 32.16 11.18
N PRO A 437 11.66 33.42 10.71
CA PRO A 437 11.71 34.60 11.58
C PRO A 437 10.53 34.65 12.56
N THR A 438 10.79 34.95 13.84
CA THR A 438 9.74 35.06 14.87
C THR A 438 9.25 36.48 15.11
N GLU A 439 9.98 37.46 14.59
CA GLU A 439 9.58 38.87 14.67
C GLU A 439 8.76 39.27 13.43
N PRO A 440 7.66 40.03 13.60
CA PRO A 440 6.90 40.56 12.48
C PRO A 440 7.78 41.49 11.63
N THR A 441 7.71 41.36 10.30
CA THR A 441 8.40 42.25 9.36
C THR A 441 7.76 43.63 9.25
N SER A 442 6.55 43.80 9.78
CA SER A 442 5.83 45.07 9.91
C SER A 442 4.94 45.02 11.15
N TYR A 443 4.70 46.17 11.79
CA TYR A 443 3.83 46.24 12.98
C TYR A 443 2.42 45.74 12.66
N VAL A 444 2.04 44.60 13.24
CA VAL A 444 0.68 44.07 13.19
C VAL A 444 0.00 44.45 14.51
N ARG A 445 -1.02 45.29 14.44
CA ARG A 445 -1.91 45.56 15.58
C ARG A 445 -2.59 44.23 15.95
N PRO A 446 -2.51 43.73 17.19
CA PRO A 446 -3.18 42.48 17.56
C PRO A 446 -4.68 42.64 17.32
N LEU A 447 -5.27 41.75 16.50
CA LEU A 447 -6.67 41.87 16.10
C LEU A 447 -7.66 41.57 17.23
N PHE A 448 -7.27 40.82 18.26
CA PHE A 448 -8.10 40.55 19.44
C PHE A 448 -7.22 40.31 20.68
N ARG A 449 -7.70 40.73 21.86
CA ARG A 449 -7.14 40.42 23.18
C ARG A 449 -7.85 39.21 23.78
#